data_AF-A0A0D2V9L1-F1
#
_entry.id   AF-A0A0D2V9L1-F1
#
_cell.length_a   1.000
_cell.length_b   1.000
_cell.length_c   1.000
_cell.angle_alpha   90.00
_cell.angle_beta   90.00
_cell.angle_gamma   90.00
#
_symmetry.space_group_name_H-M   'P 1'
#
loop_
_entity.id
_entity.type
_entity.pdbx_description
1 polymer ?
#
loop_
_entity_poly.entity_id
_entity_poly.type
_entity_poly.pdbx_seq_one_letter_code
_entity_poly.pdbx_strand_id
1 'polypeptide(L)'
;MPIGVPKVPFRNSGEEDVVWVDVYIENDTKDLYLFINSLGRWVIPGVAIYDTIQFLQPDVNTVCMGLAALMGYFLLARGEITKCLAFPHAR
;
A
#
# COMPACT_ATOMS: atom_id res chain seq x y z
N MET A 1 18.35 6.97 14.94
CA MET A 1 17.30 6.11 14.37
C MET A 1 16.00 6.45 15.08
N PRO A 2 15.00 7.05 14.42
CA PRO A 2 13.75 7.35 15.11
C PRO A 2 13.02 6.03 15.36
N ILE A 3 12.87 5.70 16.64
CA ILE A 3 12.07 4.58 17.13
C ILE A 3 10.60 4.90 16.80
N GLY A 4 9.94 4.04 16.01
CA GLY A 4 8.50 4.15 15.72
C GLY A 4 8.11 4.44 14.26
N VAL A 5 9.07 4.60 13.34
CA VAL A 5 8.73 4.73 11.90
C VAL A 5 8.45 3.34 11.31
N PRO A 6 7.24 3.08 10.78
CA PRO A 6 6.93 1.79 10.16
C PRO A 6 7.80 1.57 8.93
N LYS A 7 8.40 0.37 8.85
CA LYS A 7 9.27 -0.05 7.74
C LYS A 7 8.57 -1.12 6.91
N VAL A 8 8.51 -0.92 5.61
CA VAL A 8 7.89 -1.86 4.67
C VAL A 8 8.97 -2.56 3.84
N PRO A 9 8.98 -3.89 3.78
CA PRO A 9 9.82 -4.64 2.85
C PRO A 9 9.33 -4.43 1.41
N PHE A 10 10.19 -3.89 0.55
CA PHE A 10 9.96 -3.71 -0.88
C PHE A 10 11.01 -4.47 -1.67
N ARG A 11 10.63 -5.02 -2.84
CA ARG A 11 11.56 -5.72 -3.71
C ARG A 11 11.49 -5.12 -5.11
N ASN A 12 12.60 -4.54 -5.56
CA ASN A 12 12.71 -4.04 -6.94
C ASN A 12 12.72 -5.19 -7.95
N SER A 13 12.19 -4.92 -9.13
CA SER A 13 12.25 -5.88 -10.24
C SER A 13 13.69 -6.10 -10.68
N GLY A 14 14.22 -7.30 -10.45
CA GLY A 14 15.59 -7.68 -10.83
C GLY A 14 16.58 -7.72 -9.67
N GLU A 15 16.21 -7.24 -8.48
CA GLU A 15 17.02 -7.39 -7.26
C GLU A 15 16.63 -8.67 -6.49
N GLU A 16 17.63 -9.36 -5.96
CA GLU A 16 17.42 -10.55 -5.13
C GLU A 16 17.03 -10.18 -3.70
N ASP A 17 17.56 -9.06 -3.21
CA ASP A 17 17.37 -8.59 -1.84
C ASP A 17 16.11 -7.76 -1.64
N VAL A 18 15.60 -7.81 -0.40
CA VAL A 18 14.47 -7.00 0.06
C VAL A 18 15.01 -5.72 0.66
N VAL A 19 14.58 -4.58 0.12
CA VAL A 19 14.91 -3.25 0.62
C VAL A 19 13.85 -2.83 1.63
N TRP A 20 14.27 -2.33 2.79
CA TRP A 20 13.36 -1.75 3.77
C TRP A 20 13.13 -0.28 3.45
N VAL A 21 11.88 0.10 3.25
CA VAL A 21 11.47 1.48 2.99
C VAL A 21 10.80 2.04 4.24
N ASP A 22 11.30 3.17 4.74
CA ASP A 22 10.71 3.88 5.88
C ASP A 22 9.52 4.73 5.41
N VAL A 23 8.36 4.54 6.04
CA VAL A 23 7.14 5.30 5.72
C VAL A 23 6.98 6.43 6.73
N TYR A 24 7.14 7.67 6.27
CA TYR A 24 6.96 8.87 7.08
C TYR A 24 5.59 9.50 6.82
N ILE A 25 4.86 9.79 7.89
CA ILE A 25 3.63 10.59 7.85
C ILE A 25 4.00 12.02 8.23
N GLU A 26 3.81 12.98 7.34
CA GLU A 26 4.04 14.40 7.67
C GLU A 26 2.91 14.99 8.51
N ASN A 27 1.69 14.46 8.40
CA ASN A 27 0.51 14.93 9.12
C ASN A 27 -0.49 13.78 9.33
N ASP A 28 -0.81 13.50 10.58
CA ASP A 28 -1.72 12.45 11.05
C ASP A 28 -3.21 12.76 10.82
N THR A 29 -3.56 14.01 10.54
CA THR A 29 -4.95 14.44 10.29
C THR A 29 -5.37 14.39 8.82
N LYS A 30 -4.43 14.19 7.90
CA LYS A 30 -4.72 14.20 6.46
C LYS A 30 -4.98 12.78 5.95
N ASP A 31 -6.05 12.64 5.19
CA ASP A 31 -6.33 11.43 4.42
C ASP A 31 -5.15 11.07 3.52
N LEU A 32 -4.78 9.80 3.53
CA LEU A 32 -3.71 9.25 2.69
C LEU A 32 -4.31 8.67 1.40
N TYR A 33 -3.59 8.79 0.29
CA TYR A 33 -4.01 8.22 -0.99
C TYR A 33 -3.02 7.17 -1.46
N LEU A 34 -3.48 5.94 -1.60
CA LEU A 34 -2.72 4.80 -2.11
C LEU A 34 -3.20 4.45 -3.52
N PHE A 35 -2.39 4.82 -4.52
CA PHE A 35 -2.63 4.47 -5.91
C PHE A 35 -2.05 3.10 -6.23
N ILE A 36 -2.87 2.19 -6.75
CA ILE A 36 -2.50 0.79 -6.98
C ILE A 36 -2.58 0.48 -8.47
N ASN A 37 -1.44 0.08 -9.04
CA ASN A 37 -1.32 -0.49 -10.38
C ASN A 37 -0.33 -1.66 -10.29
N SER A 38 -0.82 -2.85 -9.97
CA SER A 38 0.01 -4.02 -9.71
C SER A 38 -0.69 -5.33 -10.04
N LEU A 39 0.06 -6.24 -10.68
CA LEU A 39 -0.34 -7.63 -10.89
C LEU A 39 -0.31 -8.48 -9.62
N GLY A 40 0.25 -7.97 -8.51
CA GLY A 40 0.17 -8.58 -7.18
C GLY A 40 0.96 -9.87 -6.97
N ARG A 41 2.17 -9.95 -7.51
CA ARG A 41 3.05 -11.14 -7.41
C ARG A 41 3.51 -11.48 -5.99
N TRP A 42 3.90 -10.49 -5.19
CA TRP A 42 4.67 -10.72 -3.96
C TRP A 42 3.80 -10.64 -2.72
N VAL A 43 3.72 -11.76 -1.99
CA VAL A 43 2.87 -11.86 -0.79
C VAL A 43 3.47 -11.14 0.41
N ILE A 44 4.75 -11.38 0.72
CA ILE A 44 5.39 -10.82 1.92
C ILE A 44 5.39 -9.28 1.92
N PRO A 45 5.81 -8.59 0.85
CA PRO A 45 5.65 -7.13 0.75
C PRO A 45 4.18 -6.68 0.85
N GLY A 46 3.27 -7.42 0.22
CA GLY A 46 1.84 -7.10 0.23
C GLY A 46 1.25 -7.13 1.65
N VAL A 47 1.55 -8.17 2.42
CA VAL A 47 1.09 -8.28 3.82
C VAL A 47 1.72 -7.19 4.69
N ALA A 48 2.99 -6.85 4.50
CA ALA A 48 3.61 -5.79 5.28
C ALA A 48 3.02 -4.39 4.98
N ILE A 49 2.66 -4.10 3.72
CA ILE A 49 1.91 -2.88 3.38
C ILE A 49 0.53 -2.91 4.03
N TYR A 50 -0.15 -4.06 3.99
CA TYR A 50 -1.46 -4.23 4.60
C TYR A 50 -1.44 -3.93 6.11
N ASP A 51 -0.46 -4.48 6.82
CA ASP A 51 -0.27 -4.26 8.26
C ASP A 51 0.08 -2.79 8.54
N THR A 52 0.85 -2.17 7.65
CA THR A 52 1.17 -0.74 7.75
C THR A 52 -0.10 0.10 7.63
N ILE A 53 -0.98 -0.17 6.65
CA ILE A 53 -2.26 0.53 6.51
C ILE A 53 -3.11 0.40 7.79
N GLN A 54 -3.04 -0.73 8.49
CA GLN A 54 -3.74 -0.92 9.77
C GLN A 54 -3.08 -0.20 10.96
N PHE A 55 -1.76 -0.03 10.93
CA PHE A 55 -1.03 0.69 11.97
C PHE A 55 -1.18 2.22 11.86
N LEU A 56 -1.38 2.74 10.65
CA LEU A 56 -1.59 4.16 10.41
C LEU A 56 -2.89 4.63 11.07
N GLN A 57 -2.81 5.75 11.79
CA GLN A 57 -3.99 6.44 12.35
C GLN A 57 -4.90 7.11 11.31
N PRO A 58 -4.39 7.77 10.25
CA PRO A 58 -5.27 8.37 9.24
C PRO A 58 -5.92 7.34 8.32
N ASP A 59 -7.10 7.69 7.80
CA ASP A 59 -7.79 6.89 6.79
C ASP A 59 -6.98 6.82 5.49
N VAL A 60 -6.91 5.62 4.90
CA VAL A 60 -6.23 5.38 3.63
C VAL A 60 -7.25 5.17 2.52
N ASN A 61 -7.22 6.07 1.54
CA ASN A 61 -8.00 6.05 0.31
C ASN A 61 -7.27 5.21 -0.71
N THR A 62 -7.86 4.10 -1.15
CA THR A 62 -7.25 3.24 -2.15
C THR A 62 -7.85 3.52 -3.52
N VAL A 63 -6.98 3.73 -4.51
CA VAL A 63 -7.40 4.08 -5.89
C VAL A 63 -6.75 3.12 -6.87
N CYS A 64 -7.56 2.28 -7.52
CA CYS A 64 -7.09 1.38 -8.56
C CYS A 64 -6.88 2.13 -9.88
N MET A 65 -5.65 2.08 -10.40
CA MET A 65 -5.27 2.60 -11.70
C MET A 65 -4.82 1.45 -12.61
N GLY A 66 -5.53 1.22 -13.70
CA GLY A 66 -5.12 0.23 -14.71
C GLY A 66 -5.45 -1.21 -14.32
N LEU A 67 -4.63 -1.85 -13.49
CA LEU A 67 -4.81 -3.25 -13.12
C LEU A 67 -4.44 -3.49 -11.64
N ALA A 68 -5.35 -4.08 -10.87
CA ALA A 68 -5.09 -4.55 -9.52
C ALA A 68 -5.46 -6.04 -9.41
N ALA A 69 -4.48 -6.92 -9.58
CA ALA A 69 -4.66 -8.36 -9.46
C ALA A 69 -3.96 -8.91 -8.20
N LEU A 70 -4.42 -10.05 -7.68
CA LEU A 70 -3.82 -10.77 -6.54
C LEU A 70 -3.58 -9.84 -5.33
N MET A 71 -2.30 -9.64 -4.95
CA MET A 71 -1.95 -8.78 -3.82
C MET A 71 -2.28 -7.30 -4.03
N GLY A 72 -2.35 -6.84 -5.29
CA GLY A 72 -2.82 -5.49 -5.60
C GLY A 72 -4.30 -5.30 -5.24
N TYR A 73 -5.14 -6.29 -5.56
CA TYR A 73 -6.57 -6.28 -5.18
C TYR A 73 -6.76 -6.38 -3.66
N PHE A 74 -5.97 -7.22 -3.00
CA PHE A 74 -6.02 -7.37 -1.54
C PHE A 74 -5.71 -6.05 -0.81
N LEU A 75 -4.71 -5.31 -1.30
CA LEU A 75 -4.38 -3.98 -0.77
C LEU A 75 -5.45 -2.95 -1.11
N LEU A 76 -6.03 -3.01 -2.31
CA LEU A 76 -7.14 -2.14 -2.70
C LEU A 76 -8.33 -2.31 -1.75
N ALA A 77 -8.69 -3.56 -1.45
CA ALA A 77 -9.77 -3.90 -0.53
C ALA A 77 -9.49 -3.54 0.94
N ARG A 78 -8.23 -3.25 1.29
CA ARG A 78 -7.87 -2.83 2.65
C ARG A 78 -8.14 -1.35 2.94
N GLY A 79 -8.31 -0.52 1.92
CA GLY A 79 -8.66 0.89 2.11
C GLY A 79 -9.94 1.07 2.92
N GLU A 80 -10.20 2.30 3.35
CA GLU A 80 -11.43 2.62 4.07
C GLU A 80 -12.65 2.26 3.20
N ILE A 81 -13.68 1.63 3.79
CA ILE A 81 -14.81 1.01 3.06
C ILE A 81 -15.49 2.02 2.13
N THR A 82 -15.58 3.27 2.57
CA THR A 82 -16.23 4.35 1.82
C THR A 82 -15.30 5.09 0.85
N LYS A 83 -14.00 4.79 0.86
CA LYS A 83 -12.96 5.53 0.14
C LYS A 83 -12.12 4.65 -0.80
N CYS A 84 -12.65 3.49 -1.20
CA CYS A 84 -12.08 2.63 -2.24
C CYS A 84 -12.64 3.01 -3.63
N LEU A 85 -11.77 3.49 -4.51
CA LEU A 85 -12.12 3.97 -5.85
C LEU A 85 -11.37 3.20 -6.93
N ALA A 86 -11.94 3.13 -8.12
CA ALA A 86 -11.30 2.55 -9.30
C ALA A 86 -11.58 3.44 -10.52
N PHE A 87 -10.58 3.63 -11.38
CA PHE A 87 -10.79 4.32 -12.65
C PHE A 87 -11.68 3.49 -13.59
N PRO A 88 -12.41 4.12 -14.53
CA PRO A 88 -13.41 3.44 -15.38
C PRO A 88 -12.86 2.28 -16.23
N HIS A 89 -11.55 2.32 -16.55
CA HIS A 89 -10.87 1.30 -17.34
C HIS A 89 -9.97 0.39 -16.48
N ALA A 90 -10.02 0.55 -15.16
CA ALA A 90 -9.27 -0.31 -14.26
C ALA A 90 -9.84 -1.74 -14.27
N ARG A 91 -8.97 -2.72 -14.10
CA ARG A 91 -9.24 -4.16 -14.19
C ARG A 91 -8.75 -4.89 -12.95
#